data_AF-A0A7R9F4H3-F1
#
_entry.id   AF-A0A7R9F4H3-F1
#
_cell.length_a   1.000
_cell.length_b   1.000
_cell.length_c   1.000
_cell.angle_alpha   90.00
_cell.angle_beta   90.00
_cell.angle_gamma   90.00
#
_symmetry.space_group_name_H-M   'P 1'
#
loop_
_entity.id
_entity.type
_entity.pdbx_description
1 polymer ?
#
loop_
_entity_poly.entity_id
_entity_poly.type
_entity_poly.pdbx_seq_one_letter_code
_entity_poly.pdbx_strand_id
1 'polypeptide(L)'
;MRNFPSHRVQEVWTQMVQKGVKGEYLRDILMFYLQHNLFPPLDQQSYNALLLTFSAKGVNKKMKNVIFQILEEISLYVQNSITETVRFSSNTFATVELLSVIQVGGLVPLVDVSTVNKLLRLLEDNDLQHGEKGKVLFFLCQAAGLFPDVISVDHVVRLNRLLSSWLWTPLAPISAGSQLFGRSESAATEVDGSPAADIFTVLTIVNIFNNSQMMNVHTFSVIREWLDHMPESSSDQTVEHALLLDAVKEYCDIVVEQCFRKAQKEDVGLQKAVMCEVLNIIHRVVQLDRSRAPKTLILVKRIYTHISDRFKSDHRDISILVRVFRFLLEFGDSTGYTPQHLYELFLGETLYRCYSSGLAAWDIALFLCEQHNKLELLLSRFFPNILKLVACHPAALVEEFLHLLPAMISSANTIELFSSLLDLPLLSATLLLHQAPAVVQLDVASPLWVRLLESVSNPAHQLHYTYLLRKESGKMDPPGR
;
A
#
# COMPACT_ATOMS: atom_id res chain seq x y z
N MET A 1 -5.86 20.65 -41.14
CA MET A 1 -6.01 19.38 -40.41
C MET A 1 -7.23 18.68 -40.99
N ARG A 2 -7.02 17.69 -41.86
CA ARG A 2 -8.00 17.21 -42.85
C ARG A 2 -8.75 15.98 -42.34
N ASN A 3 -10.08 16.06 -42.37
CA ASN A 3 -11.06 14.98 -42.23
C ASN A 3 -10.66 13.70 -42.99
N PHE A 4 -10.26 12.63 -42.30
CA PHE A 4 -10.32 11.24 -42.77
C PHE A 4 -10.43 10.28 -41.54
N PRO A 5 -11.30 9.25 -41.57
CA PRO A 5 -12.61 9.31 -40.91
C PRO A 5 -13.06 7.94 -40.31
N SER A 6 -14.21 7.91 -39.64
CA SER A 6 -14.91 6.68 -39.21
C SER A 6 -15.00 5.57 -40.28
N HIS A 7 -15.04 5.92 -41.58
CA HIS A 7 -15.08 4.96 -42.68
C HIS A 7 -13.83 4.06 -42.77
N ARG A 8 -12.63 4.60 -42.53
CA ARG A 8 -11.40 3.77 -42.55
C ARG A 8 -11.39 2.79 -41.39
N VAL A 9 -11.92 3.19 -40.24
CA VAL A 9 -12.08 2.34 -39.06
C VAL A 9 -13.04 1.20 -39.37
N GLN A 10 -14.19 1.50 -39.97
CA GLN A 10 -15.17 0.50 -40.37
C GLN A 10 -14.62 -0.46 -41.44
N GLU A 11 -13.79 0.05 -42.36
CA GLU A 11 -13.06 -0.78 -43.32
C GLU A 11 -12.05 -1.70 -42.62
N VAL A 12 -11.28 -1.21 -41.66
CA VAL A 12 -10.33 -2.03 -40.87
C VAL A 12 -11.07 -3.12 -40.09
N TRP A 13 -12.19 -2.78 -39.43
CA TRP A 13 -13.04 -3.76 -38.73
C TRP A 13 -13.60 -4.81 -39.68
N THR A 14 -14.12 -4.39 -40.83
CA THR A 14 -14.64 -5.30 -41.86
C THR A 14 -13.53 -6.23 -42.39
N GLN A 15 -12.33 -5.68 -42.63
CA GLN A 15 -11.17 -6.47 -43.05
C GLN A 15 -10.72 -7.46 -41.97
N MET A 16 -10.82 -7.09 -40.70
CA MET A 16 -10.49 -7.99 -39.58
C MET A 16 -11.45 -9.18 -39.51
N VAL A 17 -12.75 -8.96 -39.74
CA VAL A 17 -13.75 -10.05 -39.82
C VAL A 17 -13.48 -10.95 -41.03
N GLN A 18 -13.20 -10.37 -42.20
CA GLN A 18 -12.99 -11.12 -43.45
C GLN A 18 -11.66 -11.88 -43.51
N LYS A 19 -10.58 -11.29 -43.00
CA LYS A 19 -9.20 -11.78 -43.15
C LYS A 19 -8.58 -12.30 -41.85
N GLY A 20 -9.35 -12.26 -40.75
CA GLY A 20 -8.87 -12.57 -39.41
C GLY A 20 -8.02 -11.45 -38.80
N VAL A 21 -7.74 -11.59 -37.51
CA VAL A 21 -6.94 -10.63 -36.73
C VAL A 21 -5.47 -10.72 -37.12
N LYS A 22 -4.92 -9.65 -37.71
CA LYS A 22 -3.50 -9.53 -38.08
C LYS A 22 -2.84 -8.34 -37.38
N GLY A 23 -1.52 -8.40 -37.24
CA GLY A 23 -0.74 -7.38 -36.55
C GLY A 23 -0.82 -5.99 -37.18
N GLU A 24 -0.92 -5.91 -38.51
CA GLU A 24 -1.10 -4.65 -39.25
C GLU A 24 -2.40 -3.95 -38.87
N TYR A 25 -3.51 -4.69 -38.79
CA TYR A 25 -4.81 -4.16 -38.40
C TYR A 25 -4.84 -3.71 -36.93
N LEU A 26 -4.25 -4.49 -36.02
CA LEU A 26 -4.16 -4.12 -34.61
C LEU A 26 -3.34 -2.84 -34.38
N ARG A 27 -2.23 -2.67 -35.12
CA ARG A 27 -1.45 -1.44 -35.09
C ARG A 27 -2.29 -0.25 -35.55
N ASP A 28 -3.00 -0.40 -36.66
CA ASP A 28 -3.81 0.70 -37.21
C ASP A 28 -4.96 1.08 -36.25
N ILE A 29 -5.53 0.08 -35.57
CA ILE A 29 -6.51 0.27 -34.49
C ILE A 29 -5.89 1.05 -33.31
N LEU A 30 -4.76 0.60 -32.76
CA LEU A 30 -4.08 1.26 -31.64
C LEU A 30 -3.67 2.69 -31.96
N MET A 31 -3.10 2.93 -33.15
CA MET A 31 -2.72 4.28 -33.59
C MET A 31 -3.93 5.22 -33.64
N PHE A 32 -5.10 4.71 -34.02
CA PHE A 32 -6.32 5.50 -34.00
C PHE A 32 -6.79 5.80 -32.56
N TYR A 33 -6.71 4.85 -31.61
CA TYR A 33 -6.95 5.07 -30.14
C TYR A 33 -6.10 6.20 -29.61
N LEU A 34 -4.80 6.11 -29.83
CA LEU A 34 -3.85 7.12 -29.37
C LEU A 34 -4.06 8.49 -30.03
N GLN A 35 -4.49 8.53 -31.29
CA GLN A 35 -4.63 9.80 -32.03
C GLN A 35 -5.94 10.54 -31.76
N HIS A 36 -7.02 9.82 -31.44
CA HIS A 36 -8.37 10.42 -31.43
C HIS A 36 -9.01 10.52 -30.05
N ASN A 37 -8.37 10.01 -28.98
CA ASN A 37 -8.88 10.03 -27.61
C ASN A 37 -10.31 9.49 -27.43
N LEU A 38 -10.90 8.82 -28.44
CA LEU A 38 -12.31 8.39 -28.49
C LEU A 38 -12.58 7.43 -29.65
N PHE A 39 -13.56 6.52 -29.48
CA PHE A 39 -13.95 5.54 -30.49
C PHE A 39 -15.45 5.48 -30.79
N PRO A 40 -15.83 5.41 -32.08
CA PRO A 40 -17.18 5.02 -32.50
C PRO A 40 -17.50 3.58 -32.07
N PRO A 41 -18.79 3.23 -31.91
CA PRO A 41 -19.20 1.90 -31.47
C PRO A 41 -18.74 0.82 -32.47
N LEU A 42 -18.21 -0.27 -31.92
CA LEU A 42 -17.73 -1.43 -32.67
C LEU A 42 -18.91 -2.26 -33.18
N ASP A 43 -18.71 -2.92 -34.33
CA ASP A 43 -19.55 -4.04 -34.71
C ASP A 43 -19.23 -5.27 -33.85
N GLN A 44 -20.27 -5.95 -33.36
CA GLN A 44 -20.16 -7.09 -32.44
C GLN A 44 -19.31 -8.23 -33.03
N GLN A 45 -19.37 -8.43 -34.35
CA GLN A 45 -18.60 -9.48 -35.01
C GLN A 45 -17.09 -9.23 -34.94
N SER A 46 -16.68 -7.96 -35.04
CA SER A 46 -15.29 -7.56 -34.91
C SER A 46 -14.76 -7.84 -33.51
N TYR A 47 -15.55 -7.50 -32.50
CA TYR A 47 -15.20 -7.81 -31.12
C TYR A 47 -15.06 -9.33 -30.88
N ASN A 48 -16.03 -10.11 -31.35
CA ASN A 48 -15.99 -11.57 -31.22
C ASN A 48 -14.73 -12.15 -31.87
N ALA A 49 -14.30 -11.62 -33.03
CA ALA A 49 -13.07 -12.04 -33.70
C ALA A 49 -11.81 -11.73 -32.86
N LEU A 50 -11.75 -10.58 -32.19
CA LEU A 50 -10.66 -10.24 -31.26
C LEU A 50 -10.60 -11.23 -30.08
N LEU A 51 -11.74 -11.48 -29.43
CA LEU A 51 -11.80 -12.41 -28.30
C LEU A 51 -11.49 -13.85 -28.67
N LEU A 52 -12.00 -14.33 -29.81
CA LEU A 52 -11.71 -15.67 -30.31
C LEU A 52 -10.20 -15.81 -30.56
N THR A 53 -9.59 -14.78 -31.16
CA THR A 53 -8.14 -14.75 -31.37
C THR A 53 -7.39 -14.71 -30.04
N PHE A 54 -7.83 -13.89 -29.08
CA PHE A 54 -7.25 -13.82 -27.74
C PHE A 54 -7.28 -15.17 -27.01
N SER A 55 -8.39 -15.89 -27.17
CA SER A 55 -8.65 -17.20 -26.55
C SER A 55 -8.05 -18.39 -27.32
N ALA A 56 -7.43 -18.17 -28.47
CA ALA A 56 -6.90 -19.27 -29.29
C ALA A 56 -5.54 -19.79 -28.76
N LYS A 57 -5.38 -21.12 -28.76
CA LYS A 57 -4.18 -21.81 -28.21
C LYS A 57 -2.88 -21.56 -29.00
N GLY A 58 -2.94 -21.04 -30.22
CA GLY A 58 -1.76 -20.81 -31.10
C GLY A 58 -1.28 -19.36 -31.22
N VAL A 59 -1.91 -18.42 -30.52
CA VAL A 59 -1.59 -17.00 -30.66
C VAL A 59 -0.43 -16.62 -29.75
N ASN A 60 0.58 -15.95 -30.32
CA ASN A 60 1.79 -15.59 -29.59
C ASN A 60 1.52 -14.55 -28.48
N LYS A 61 2.39 -14.51 -27.46
CA LYS A 61 2.23 -13.63 -26.29
C LYS A 61 2.17 -12.13 -26.66
N LYS A 62 2.96 -11.70 -27.64
CA LYS A 62 2.96 -10.30 -28.12
C LYS A 62 1.59 -9.90 -28.67
N MET A 63 1.01 -10.75 -29.50
CA MET A 63 -0.31 -10.55 -30.09
C MET A 63 -1.40 -10.52 -29.01
N LYS A 64 -1.34 -11.44 -28.03
CA LYS A 64 -2.26 -11.42 -26.89
C LYS A 64 -2.17 -10.14 -26.09
N ASN A 65 -0.96 -9.63 -25.81
CA ASN A 65 -0.76 -8.37 -25.10
C ASN A 65 -1.32 -7.17 -25.88
N VAL A 66 -1.12 -7.13 -27.19
CA VAL A 66 -1.66 -6.07 -28.05
C VAL A 66 -3.19 -6.11 -28.04
N ILE A 67 -3.79 -7.30 -28.20
CA ILE A 67 -5.25 -7.44 -28.13
C ILE A 67 -5.77 -7.04 -26.75
N PHE A 68 -5.08 -7.44 -25.67
CA PHE A 68 -5.42 -7.06 -24.30
C PHE A 68 -5.44 -5.53 -24.11
N GLN A 69 -4.40 -4.82 -24.57
CA GLN A 69 -4.34 -3.35 -24.49
C GLN A 69 -5.50 -2.69 -25.24
N ILE A 70 -5.84 -3.21 -26.43
CA ILE A 70 -7.00 -2.70 -27.16
C ILE A 70 -8.29 -2.95 -26.36
N LEU A 71 -8.46 -4.15 -25.79
CA LEU A 71 -9.63 -4.51 -24.97
C LEU A 71 -9.79 -3.62 -23.73
N GLU A 72 -8.67 -3.25 -23.09
CA GLU A 72 -8.63 -2.35 -21.93
C GLU A 72 -9.19 -0.96 -22.28
N GLU A 73 -8.72 -0.38 -23.39
CA GLU A 73 -9.16 0.94 -23.89
C GLU A 73 -10.64 0.97 -24.32
N ILE A 74 -11.16 -0.14 -24.85
CA ILE A 74 -12.54 -0.22 -25.38
C ILE A 74 -13.54 -0.79 -24.41
N SER A 75 -13.11 -1.21 -23.23
CA SER A 75 -13.86 -2.04 -22.29
C SER A 75 -15.31 -1.55 -22.09
N LEU A 76 -15.52 -0.23 -21.99
CA LEU A 76 -16.83 0.40 -21.84
C LEU A 76 -17.82 0.18 -23.00
N TYR A 77 -17.35 -0.11 -24.21
CA TYR A 77 -18.20 -0.34 -25.39
C TYR A 77 -18.55 -1.82 -25.61
N VAL A 78 -17.83 -2.73 -24.93
CA VAL A 78 -17.91 -4.18 -25.16
C VAL A 78 -18.20 -4.96 -23.87
N GLN A 79 -18.82 -4.27 -22.90
CA GLN A 79 -19.01 -4.74 -21.54
C GLN A 79 -19.73 -6.10 -21.46
N ASN A 80 -20.84 -6.25 -22.19
CA ASN A 80 -21.63 -7.49 -22.22
C ASN A 80 -20.81 -8.66 -22.75
N SER A 81 -19.97 -8.40 -23.74
CA SER A 81 -19.25 -9.46 -24.43
C SER A 81 -17.99 -9.89 -23.68
N ILE A 82 -17.35 -8.97 -22.94
CA ILE A 82 -16.29 -9.31 -21.97
C ILE A 82 -16.88 -10.18 -20.86
N THR A 83 -17.99 -9.74 -20.26
CA THR A 83 -18.63 -10.41 -19.12
C THR A 83 -19.17 -11.79 -19.51
N GLU A 84 -19.84 -11.92 -20.66
CA GLU A 84 -20.28 -13.21 -21.20
C GLU A 84 -19.11 -14.17 -21.46
N THR A 85 -17.97 -13.64 -21.93
CA THR A 85 -16.79 -14.47 -22.18
C THR A 85 -16.19 -14.97 -20.88
N VAL A 86 -16.03 -14.11 -19.88
CA VAL A 86 -15.55 -14.52 -18.55
C VAL A 86 -16.52 -15.55 -17.93
N ARG A 87 -17.82 -15.38 -18.14
CA ARG A 87 -18.85 -16.31 -17.66
C ARG A 87 -18.79 -17.68 -18.34
N PHE A 88 -18.86 -17.72 -19.66
CA PHE A 88 -19.08 -18.96 -20.43
C PHE A 88 -17.83 -19.60 -21.02
N SER A 89 -16.70 -18.89 -21.08
CA SER A 89 -15.48 -19.44 -21.70
C SER A 89 -14.94 -20.65 -20.94
N SER A 90 -14.64 -21.72 -21.66
CA SER A 90 -13.88 -22.86 -21.14
C SER A 90 -12.37 -22.61 -21.10
N ASN A 91 -11.90 -21.51 -21.70
CA ASN A 91 -10.50 -21.13 -21.66
C ASN A 91 -10.21 -20.35 -20.37
N THR A 92 -9.58 -21.04 -19.41
CA THR A 92 -9.21 -20.47 -18.12
C THR A 92 -8.24 -19.29 -18.24
N PHE A 93 -7.24 -19.38 -19.13
CA PHE A 93 -6.29 -18.28 -19.38
C PHE A 93 -7.03 -17.01 -19.83
N ALA A 94 -7.93 -17.13 -20.81
CA ALA A 94 -8.70 -15.98 -21.30
C ALA A 94 -9.61 -15.42 -20.19
N THR A 95 -10.21 -16.30 -19.38
CA THR A 95 -11.03 -15.90 -18.23
C THR A 95 -10.22 -15.06 -17.24
N VAL A 96 -9.03 -15.53 -16.85
CA VAL A 96 -8.15 -14.86 -15.87
C VAL A 96 -7.61 -13.54 -16.41
N GLU A 97 -7.12 -13.49 -17.65
CA GLU A 97 -6.58 -12.26 -18.21
C GLU A 97 -7.65 -11.19 -18.44
N LEU A 98 -8.90 -11.56 -18.75
CA LEU A 98 -9.98 -10.58 -18.90
C LEU A 98 -10.45 -9.97 -17.58
N LEU A 99 -10.08 -10.54 -16.42
CA LEU A 99 -10.44 -9.96 -15.11
C LEU A 99 -9.84 -8.57 -14.90
N SER A 100 -8.59 -8.33 -15.36
CA SER A 100 -7.99 -7.00 -15.27
C SER A 100 -8.69 -5.99 -16.19
N VAL A 101 -9.16 -6.43 -17.37
CA VAL A 101 -10.00 -5.57 -18.24
C VAL A 101 -11.32 -5.20 -17.54
N ILE A 102 -11.94 -6.15 -16.84
CA ILE A 102 -13.15 -5.88 -16.05
C ILE A 102 -12.87 -4.87 -14.94
N GLN A 103 -11.74 -4.99 -14.24
CA GLN A 103 -11.36 -4.07 -13.17
C GLN A 103 -11.11 -2.65 -13.70
N VAL A 104 -10.24 -2.51 -14.71
CA VAL A 104 -9.86 -1.20 -15.27
C VAL A 104 -11.05 -0.53 -15.94
N GLY A 105 -11.89 -1.30 -16.64
CA GLY A 105 -13.09 -0.79 -17.30
C GLY A 105 -14.26 -0.46 -16.35
N GLY A 106 -14.13 -0.69 -15.04
CA GLY A 106 -15.21 -0.47 -14.08
C GLY A 106 -16.43 -1.38 -14.30
N LEU A 107 -16.21 -2.58 -14.85
CA LEU A 107 -17.26 -3.51 -15.28
C LEU A 107 -17.66 -4.53 -14.21
N VAL A 108 -17.04 -4.47 -13.03
CA VAL A 108 -17.31 -5.39 -11.91
C VAL A 108 -18.80 -5.48 -11.53
N PRO A 109 -19.63 -4.41 -11.55
CA PRO A 109 -21.08 -4.52 -11.29
C PRO A 109 -21.83 -5.49 -12.20
N LEU A 110 -21.30 -5.75 -13.39
CA LEU A 110 -21.91 -6.63 -14.39
C LEU A 110 -21.55 -8.10 -14.17
N VAL A 111 -20.66 -8.39 -13.22
CA VAL A 111 -20.28 -9.75 -12.85
C VAL A 111 -21.37 -10.35 -11.97
N ASP A 112 -21.87 -11.51 -12.39
CA ASP A 112 -22.94 -12.20 -11.69
C ASP A 112 -22.43 -13.28 -10.71
N VAL A 113 -23.34 -13.75 -9.86
CA VAL A 113 -23.08 -14.81 -8.87
C VAL A 113 -22.53 -16.09 -9.52
N SER A 114 -22.93 -16.41 -10.76
CA SER A 114 -22.44 -17.60 -11.46
C SER A 114 -20.96 -17.48 -11.86
N THR A 115 -20.54 -16.29 -12.27
CA THR A 115 -19.14 -15.98 -12.58
C THR A 115 -18.28 -16.04 -11.32
N VAL A 116 -18.74 -15.47 -10.20
CA VAL A 116 -18.02 -15.57 -8.91
C VAL A 116 -17.84 -17.03 -8.49
N ASN A 117 -18.88 -17.86 -8.62
CA ASN A 117 -18.81 -19.29 -8.34
C ASN A 117 -17.77 -20.01 -9.21
N LYS A 118 -17.70 -19.68 -10.50
CA LYS A 118 -16.70 -20.23 -11.42
C LYS A 118 -15.29 -19.83 -10.98
N LEU A 119 -15.07 -18.57 -10.64
CA LEU A 119 -13.76 -18.06 -10.18
C LEU A 119 -13.31 -18.73 -8.87
N LEU A 120 -14.22 -18.93 -7.92
CA LEU A 120 -13.93 -19.66 -6.68
C LEU A 120 -13.54 -21.12 -6.94
N ARG A 121 -14.23 -21.82 -7.86
CA ARG A 121 -13.83 -23.18 -8.26
C ARG A 121 -12.43 -23.20 -8.87
N LEU A 122 -12.11 -22.23 -9.74
CA LEU A 122 -10.78 -22.12 -10.33
C LEU A 122 -9.67 -21.91 -9.29
N LEU A 123 -9.96 -21.24 -8.17
CA LEU A 123 -9.01 -21.08 -7.07
C LEU A 123 -8.76 -22.40 -6.33
N GLU A 124 -9.81 -23.19 -6.13
CA GLU A 124 -9.73 -24.49 -5.45
C GLU A 124 -9.07 -25.56 -6.31
N ASP A 125 -9.33 -25.54 -7.61
CA ASP A 125 -8.77 -26.47 -8.57
C ASP A 125 -7.25 -26.26 -8.72
N ASN A 126 -6.50 -27.33 -8.96
CA ASN A 126 -5.05 -27.27 -9.17
C ASN A 126 -4.65 -26.92 -10.61
N ASP A 127 -5.62 -26.56 -11.45
CA ASP A 127 -5.43 -26.32 -12.88
C ASP A 127 -4.75 -24.98 -13.17
N LEU A 128 -4.87 -24.01 -12.27
CA LEU A 128 -4.28 -22.68 -12.40
C LEU A 128 -2.83 -22.64 -11.91
N GLN A 129 -2.00 -21.91 -12.65
CA GLN A 129 -0.67 -21.52 -12.15
C GLN A 129 -0.82 -20.53 -10.99
N HIS A 130 0.17 -20.49 -10.09
CA HIS A 130 0.13 -19.63 -8.92
C HIS A 130 -0.10 -18.14 -9.24
N GLY A 131 0.50 -17.63 -10.33
CA GLY A 131 0.29 -16.24 -10.77
C GLY A 131 -1.13 -15.97 -11.27
N GLU A 132 -1.79 -16.97 -11.85
CA GLU A 132 -3.20 -16.88 -12.28
C GLU A 132 -4.13 -16.93 -11.07
N LYS A 133 -3.87 -17.80 -10.09
CA LYS A 133 -4.60 -17.82 -8.83
C LYS A 133 -4.51 -16.49 -8.08
N GLY A 134 -3.33 -15.87 -8.05
CA GLY A 134 -3.14 -14.54 -7.47
C GLY A 134 -4.03 -13.46 -8.12
N LYS A 135 -4.13 -13.46 -9.46
CA LYS A 135 -5.02 -12.53 -10.19
C LYS A 135 -6.49 -12.74 -9.83
N VAL A 136 -6.95 -14.00 -9.78
CA VAL A 136 -8.33 -14.32 -9.42
C VAL A 136 -8.63 -13.92 -7.97
N LEU A 137 -7.72 -14.22 -7.05
CA LEU A 137 -7.87 -13.85 -5.64
C LEU A 137 -7.97 -12.34 -5.46
N PHE A 138 -7.07 -11.58 -6.10
CA PHE A 138 -7.11 -10.12 -6.07
C PHE A 138 -8.43 -9.57 -6.62
N PHE A 139 -8.90 -10.10 -7.75
CA PHE A 139 -10.18 -9.74 -8.34
C PHE A 139 -11.35 -9.94 -7.36
N LEU A 140 -11.43 -11.12 -6.74
CA LEU A 140 -12.52 -11.44 -5.81
C LEU A 140 -12.50 -10.53 -4.57
N CYS A 141 -11.31 -10.24 -3.99
CA CYS A 141 -11.22 -9.37 -2.83
C CYS A 141 -11.63 -7.92 -3.16
N GLN A 142 -11.20 -7.41 -4.32
CA GLN A 142 -11.59 -6.09 -4.81
C GLN A 142 -13.09 -5.99 -5.12
N ALA A 143 -13.64 -7.02 -5.79
CA ALA A 143 -15.06 -7.06 -6.11
C ALA A 143 -15.95 -7.05 -4.85
N ALA A 144 -15.52 -7.72 -3.79
CA ALA A 144 -16.20 -7.72 -2.50
C ALA A 144 -16.32 -6.32 -1.90
N GLY A 145 -15.24 -5.54 -2.00
CA GLY A 145 -15.18 -4.22 -1.40
C GLY A 145 -15.94 -3.15 -2.16
N LEU A 146 -15.83 -3.17 -3.48
CA LEU A 146 -16.48 -2.15 -4.30
C LEU A 146 -17.94 -2.49 -4.60
N PHE A 147 -18.29 -3.79 -4.63
CA PHE A 147 -19.62 -4.26 -5.03
C PHE A 147 -20.11 -5.42 -4.14
N PRO A 148 -20.53 -5.14 -2.89
CA PRO A 148 -20.97 -6.16 -1.95
C PRO A 148 -22.10 -7.07 -2.49
N ASP A 149 -22.98 -6.53 -3.34
CA ASP A 149 -24.10 -7.26 -3.93
C ASP A 149 -23.68 -8.41 -4.87
N VAL A 150 -22.45 -8.37 -5.40
CA VAL A 150 -21.93 -9.38 -6.32
C VAL A 150 -21.51 -10.65 -5.57
N ILE A 151 -21.09 -10.52 -4.30
CA ILE A 151 -20.55 -11.62 -3.51
C ILE A 151 -21.57 -12.08 -2.46
N SER A 152 -22.10 -13.29 -2.65
CA SER A 152 -23.01 -13.92 -1.69
C SER A 152 -22.32 -14.29 -0.37
N VAL A 153 -23.12 -14.48 0.68
CA VAL A 153 -22.67 -14.96 2.00
C VAL A 153 -21.89 -16.26 1.93
N ASP A 154 -22.33 -17.21 1.10
CA ASP A 154 -21.63 -18.50 0.91
C ASP A 154 -20.23 -18.31 0.31
N HIS A 155 -20.10 -17.38 -0.64
CA HIS A 155 -18.81 -17.03 -1.23
C HIS A 155 -17.84 -16.44 -0.21
N VAL A 156 -18.33 -15.57 0.69
CA VAL A 156 -17.52 -14.98 1.78
C VAL A 156 -16.99 -16.08 2.70
N VAL A 157 -17.86 -17.00 3.14
CA VAL A 157 -17.48 -18.13 4.01
C VAL A 157 -16.44 -19.01 3.35
N ARG A 158 -16.66 -19.37 2.08
CA ARG A 158 -15.74 -20.21 1.31
C ARG A 158 -14.38 -19.54 1.11
N LEU A 159 -14.37 -18.25 0.79
CA LEU A 159 -13.13 -17.50 0.64
C LEU A 159 -12.38 -17.38 1.98
N ASN A 160 -13.07 -17.11 3.10
CA ASN A 160 -12.45 -17.06 4.42
C ASN A 160 -11.74 -18.36 4.78
N ARG A 161 -12.35 -19.52 4.49
CA ARG A 161 -11.71 -20.83 4.69
C ARG A 161 -10.45 -20.99 3.85
N LEU A 162 -10.49 -20.59 2.58
CA LEU A 162 -9.34 -20.66 1.70
C LEU A 162 -8.20 -19.76 2.20
N LEU A 163 -8.49 -18.50 2.53
CA LEU A 163 -7.51 -17.56 3.07
C LEU A 163 -6.86 -18.09 4.35
N SER A 164 -7.66 -18.58 5.30
CA SER A 164 -7.16 -19.22 6.52
C SER A 164 -6.24 -20.38 6.18
N SER A 165 -6.63 -21.27 5.26
CA SER A 165 -5.81 -22.42 4.89
C SER A 165 -4.48 -22.05 4.24
N TRP A 166 -4.44 -20.99 3.41
CA TRP A 166 -3.23 -20.56 2.73
C TRP A 166 -2.26 -19.83 3.65
N LEU A 167 -2.76 -19.13 4.68
CA LEU A 167 -1.92 -18.55 5.73
C LEU A 167 -1.14 -19.63 6.51
N TRP A 168 -1.73 -20.81 6.70
CA TRP A 168 -1.11 -21.94 7.38
C TRP A 168 -0.44 -22.92 6.41
N THR A 169 0.52 -22.43 5.62
CA THR A 169 1.29 -23.30 4.73
C THR A 169 2.46 -23.94 5.48
N PRO A 170 2.49 -25.28 5.68
CA PRO A 170 3.60 -25.93 6.38
C PRO A 170 4.86 -25.97 5.50
N LEU A 171 6.03 -25.88 6.13
CA LEU A 171 7.31 -26.15 5.49
C LEU A 171 7.63 -27.65 5.56
N ALA A 172 8.05 -28.25 4.44
CA ALA A 172 8.46 -29.65 4.43
C ALA A 172 9.75 -29.82 5.26
N PRO A 173 9.86 -30.86 6.11
CA PRO A 173 11.07 -31.09 6.89
C PRO A 173 12.25 -31.36 5.95
N ILE A 174 13.42 -30.80 6.28
CA ILE A 174 14.68 -31.14 5.61
C ILE A 174 14.95 -32.61 5.89
N SER A 175 14.74 -33.49 4.90
CA SER A 175 15.09 -34.90 5.03
C SER A 175 16.60 -35.02 5.18
N ALA A 176 17.06 -35.42 6.37
CA ALA A 176 18.47 -35.59 6.73
C ALA A 176 19.24 -36.65 5.89
N GLY A 177 18.60 -37.30 4.92
CA GLY A 177 19.16 -38.40 4.13
C GLY A 177 19.88 -38.02 2.83
N SER A 178 19.82 -36.77 2.36
CA SER A 178 20.26 -36.41 1.00
C SER A 178 21.56 -35.60 0.91
N GLN A 179 22.39 -35.59 1.97
CA GLN A 179 23.66 -34.85 1.96
C GLN A 179 24.83 -35.59 1.28
N LEU A 180 24.67 -36.85 0.85
CA LEU A 180 25.80 -37.65 0.37
C LEU A 180 26.15 -37.50 -1.12
N PHE A 181 25.22 -37.08 -1.99
CA PHE A 181 25.55 -36.89 -3.41
C PHE A 181 24.65 -35.83 -4.08
N GLY A 182 25.24 -34.66 -4.41
CA GLY A 182 24.73 -33.73 -5.42
C GLY A 182 23.70 -32.69 -4.95
N ARG A 183 24.10 -31.40 -5.03
CA ARG A 183 23.28 -30.16 -4.92
C ARG A 183 21.97 -30.29 -4.14
N SER A 184 22.03 -29.99 -2.83
CA SER A 184 20.84 -29.75 -2.01
C SER A 184 19.92 -28.75 -2.71
N GLU A 185 18.64 -29.10 -2.86
CA GLU A 185 17.57 -28.10 -2.93
C GLU A 185 17.81 -27.15 -1.74
N SER A 186 17.91 -25.84 -2.01
CA SER A 186 18.21 -24.85 -0.99
C SER A 186 17.18 -24.94 0.13
N ALA A 187 17.62 -25.29 1.33
CA ALA A 187 16.78 -25.28 2.51
C ALA A 187 16.15 -23.90 2.70
N ALA A 188 14.87 -23.85 3.08
CA ALA A 188 14.20 -22.61 3.43
C ALA A 188 14.90 -21.96 4.63
N THR A 189 15.12 -20.65 4.56
CA THR A 189 15.78 -19.89 5.63
C THR A 189 14.93 -18.72 6.08
N GLU A 190 15.17 -18.27 7.31
CA GLU A 190 14.66 -17.01 7.84
C GLU A 190 15.50 -15.83 7.31
N VAL A 191 15.03 -14.61 7.54
CA VAL A 191 15.72 -13.35 7.15
C VAL A 191 17.12 -13.17 7.74
N ASP A 192 17.47 -13.90 8.81
CA ASP A 192 18.80 -13.91 9.43
C ASP A 192 19.71 -15.03 8.89
N GLY A 193 19.21 -15.88 7.98
CA GLY A 193 19.89 -17.04 7.42
C GLY A 193 19.79 -18.31 8.28
N SER A 194 19.10 -18.27 9.41
CA SER A 194 18.80 -19.48 10.19
C SER A 194 17.79 -20.37 9.44
N PRO A 195 17.74 -21.69 9.70
CA PRO A 195 16.73 -22.55 9.08
C PRO A 195 15.32 -22.06 9.42
N ALA A 196 14.44 -22.04 8.42
CA ALA A 196 13.05 -21.61 8.59
C ALA A 196 12.30 -22.50 9.59
N ALA A 197 11.36 -21.89 10.30
CA ALA A 197 10.47 -22.58 11.25
C ALA A 197 9.50 -23.56 10.55
N ASP A 198 8.55 -24.14 11.29
CA ASP A 198 7.63 -25.16 10.75
C ASP A 198 6.60 -24.61 9.74
N ILE A 199 6.40 -23.29 9.69
CA ILE A 199 5.37 -22.62 8.87
C ILE A 199 6.03 -21.64 7.93
N PHE A 200 5.61 -21.67 6.66
CA PHE A 200 6.02 -20.72 5.64
C PHE A 200 5.32 -19.37 5.84
N THR A 201 6.09 -18.29 5.75
CA THR A 201 5.60 -16.92 5.83
C THR A 201 6.15 -16.07 4.70
N VAL A 202 5.63 -14.85 4.55
CA VAL A 202 6.13 -13.83 3.60
C VAL A 202 7.60 -13.44 3.81
N LEU A 203 8.17 -13.71 4.99
CA LEU A 203 9.58 -13.47 5.32
C LEU A 203 10.45 -14.73 5.22
N THR A 204 9.87 -15.87 4.82
CA THR A 204 10.63 -17.09 4.57
C THR A 204 11.33 -17.00 3.22
N ILE A 205 12.64 -17.18 3.22
CA ILE A 205 13.49 -17.12 2.03
C ILE A 205 13.61 -18.52 1.43
N VAL A 206 13.11 -18.67 0.19
CA VAL A 206 13.20 -19.87 -0.64
C VAL A 206 13.58 -19.51 -2.08
N ASN A 207 14.31 -20.38 -2.78
CA ASN A 207 14.72 -20.12 -4.16
C ASN A 207 13.58 -20.23 -5.17
N ILE A 208 12.64 -21.15 -4.94
CA ILE A 208 11.50 -21.41 -5.81
C ILE A 208 10.28 -21.65 -4.92
N PHE A 209 9.25 -20.83 -5.09
CA PHE A 209 7.98 -21.00 -4.37
C PHE A 209 7.17 -22.11 -5.02
N ASN A 210 6.62 -23.01 -4.21
CA ASN A 210 5.55 -23.90 -4.65
C ASN A 210 4.19 -23.16 -4.66
N ASN A 211 3.16 -23.80 -5.21
CA ASN A 211 1.83 -23.17 -5.32
C ASN A 211 1.27 -22.72 -3.97
N SER A 212 1.37 -23.53 -2.92
CA SER A 212 0.86 -23.19 -1.58
C SER A 212 1.62 -22.01 -0.96
N GLN A 213 2.94 -21.99 -1.09
CA GLN A 213 3.79 -20.90 -0.62
C GLN A 213 3.49 -19.59 -1.36
N MET A 214 3.28 -19.65 -2.67
CA MET A 214 2.88 -18.46 -3.42
C MET A 214 1.47 -17.98 -3.03
N MET A 215 0.54 -18.90 -2.75
CA MET A 215 -0.78 -18.52 -2.24
C MET A 215 -0.72 -17.90 -0.85
N ASN A 216 0.23 -18.30 0.01
CA ASN A 216 0.49 -17.65 1.28
C ASN A 216 0.89 -16.17 1.07
N VAL A 217 1.86 -15.91 0.18
CA VAL A 217 2.31 -14.56 -0.17
C VAL A 217 1.16 -13.73 -0.76
N HIS A 218 0.41 -14.29 -1.71
CA HIS A 218 -0.76 -13.62 -2.29
C HIS A 218 -1.82 -13.31 -1.23
N THR A 219 -2.11 -14.25 -0.34
CA THR A 219 -3.07 -14.07 0.76
C THR A 219 -2.64 -12.93 1.67
N PHE A 220 -1.38 -12.93 2.13
CA PHE A 220 -0.85 -11.83 2.96
C PHE A 220 -0.95 -10.47 2.25
N SER A 221 -0.73 -10.42 0.93
CA SER A 221 -0.80 -9.17 0.17
C SER A 221 -2.21 -8.58 0.03
N VAL A 222 -3.27 -9.40 0.12
CA VAL A 222 -4.67 -8.94 -0.03
C VAL A 222 -5.48 -8.97 1.26
N ILE A 223 -4.98 -9.60 2.32
CA ILE A 223 -5.79 -9.88 3.51
C ILE A 223 -6.30 -8.61 4.20
N ARG A 224 -5.49 -7.55 4.25
CA ARG A 224 -5.95 -6.28 4.83
C ARG A 224 -7.15 -5.73 4.06
N GLU A 225 -7.03 -5.68 2.74
CA GLU A 225 -8.09 -5.16 1.88
C GLU A 225 -9.35 -6.02 1.95
N TRP A 226 -9.22 -7.33 2.09
CA TRP A 226 -10.35 -8.21 2.37
C TRP A 226 -11.03 -7.89 3.72
N LEU A 227 -10.24 -7.68 4.78
CA LEU A 227 -10.74 -7.33 6.12
C LEU A 227 -11.37 -5.92 6.18
N ASP A 228 -10.91 -4.99 5.35
CA ASP A 228 -11.48 -3.63 5.25
C ASP A 228 -12.93 -3.67 4.73
N HIS A 229 -13.25 -4.67 3.90
CA HIS A 229 -14.48 -4.77 3.14
C HIS A 229 -15.40 -5.91 3.55
N MET A 230 -15.11 -6.60 4.66
CA MET A 230 -15.96 -7.68 5.13
C MET A 230 -17.39 -7.19 5.42
N PRO A 231 -18.43 -7.85 4.86
CA PRO A 231 -19.82 -7.50 5.14
C PRO A 231 -20.20 -7.80 6.59
N GLU A 232 -21.13 -7.00 7.15
CA GLU A 232 -21.69 -7.23 8.49
C GLU A 232 -22.40 -8.60 8.56
N SER A 233 -22.12 -9.36 9.62
CA SER A 233 -22.36 -10.81 9.65
C SER A 233 -23.65 -11.25 10.33
N SER A 234 -24.30 -12.26 9.74
CA SER A 234 -25.24 -13.20 10.37
C SER A 234 -24.52 -14.22 11.29
N SER A 235 -25.26 -15.07 12.01
CA SER A 235 -24.70 -15.97 13.04
C SER A 235 -23.62 -16.93 12.52
N ASP A 236 -23.82 -17.55 11.36
CA ASP A 236 -22.87 -18.53 10.81
C ASP A 236 -21.63 -17.87 10.19
N GLN A 237 -21.81 -16.69 9.59
CA GLN A 237 -20.69 -15.86 9.13
C GLN A 237 -19.81 -15.44 10.31
N THR A 238 -20.40 -15.18 11.47
CA THR A 238 -19.68 -14.73 12.67
C THR A 238 -18.63 -15.76 13.11
N VAL A 239 -18.90 -17.06 12.98
CA VAL A 239 -17.95 -18.13 13.35
C VAL A 239 -16.76 -18.17 12.40
N GLU A 240 -17.01 -18.23 11.08
CA GLU A 240 -15.93 -18.29 10.08
C GLU A 240 -15.13 -16.99 10.01
N HIS A 241 -15.79 -15.84 10.26
CA HIS A 241 -15.12 -14.56 10.43
C HIS A 241 -14.18 -14.59 11.63
N ALA A 242 -14.65 -15.09 12.79
CA ALA A 242 -13.80 -15.21 13.97
C ALA A 242 -12.59 -16.14 13.74
N LEU A 243 -12.80 -17.29 13.07
CA LEU A 243 -11.72 -18.21 12.72
C LEU A 243 -10.67 -17.58 11.80
N LEU A 244 -11.09 -16.81 10.79
CA LEU A 244 -10.16 -16.08 9.93
C LEU A 244 -9.39 -15.02 10.72
N LEU A 245 -10.06 -14.25 11.59
CA LEU A 245 -9.39 -13.25 12.42
C LEU A 245 -8.34 -13.86 13.34
N ASP A 246 -8.60 -15.05 13.90
CA ASP A 246 -7.63 -15.78 14.71
C ASP A 246 -6.45 -16.28 13.85
N ALA A 247 -6.72 -16.88 12.69
CA ALA A 247 -5.67 -17.33 11.77
C ALA A 247 -4.77 -16.16 11.30
N VAL A 248 -5.36 -15.01 10.96
CA VAL A 248 -4.62 -13.80 10.58
C VAL A 248 -3.78 -13.28 11.74
N LYS A 249 -4.35 -13.25 12.95
CA LYS A 249 -3.65 -12.73 14.12
C LYS A 249 -2.46 -13.61 14.49
N GLU A 250 -2.62 -14.92 14.48
CA GLU A 250 -1.56 -15.89 14.74
C GLU A 250 -0.45 -15.83 13.68
N TYR A 251 -0.81 -15.73 12.39
CA TYR A 251 0.17 -15.52 11.32
C TYR A 251 0.96 -14.22 11.54
N CYS A 252 0.29 -13.12 11.88
CA CYS A 252 0.94 -11.85 12.20
C CYS A 252 1.87 -11.94 13.39
N ASP A 253 1.53 -12.71 14.43
CA ASP A 253 2.39 -12.92 15.59
C ASP A 253 3.71 -13.59 15.19
N ILE A 254 3.65 -14.63 14.35
CA ILE A 254 4.84 -15.32 13.83
C ILE A 254 5.71 -14.35 13.01
N VAL A 255 5.09 -13.57 12.11
CA VAL A 255 5.81 -12.61 11.27
C VAL A 255 6.47 -11.50 12.10
N VAL A 256 5.86 -11.06 13.21
CA VAL A 256 6.50 -10.09 14.12
C VAL A 256 7.75 -10.68 14.76
N GLU A 257 7.71 -11.94 15.21
CA GLU A 257 8.91 -12.60 15.74
C GLU A 257 10.04 -12.67 14.70
N GLN A 258 9.70 -12.96 13.44
CA GLN A 258 10.68 -12.94 12.33
C GLN A 258 11.22 -11.52 12.09
N CYS A 259 10.38 -10.49 12.23
CA CYS A 259 10.82 -9.10 12.11
C CYS A 259 11.76 -8.66 13.24
N PHE A 260 11.73 -9.30 14.41
CA PHE A 260 12.63 -8.97 15.50
C PHE A 260 14.07 -9.46 15.27
N ARG A 261 14.23 -10.46 14.39
CA ARG A 261 15.53 -11.00 14.00
C ARG A 261 16.33 -9.98 13.19
N LYS A 262 17.64 -10.16 13.16
CA LYS A 262 18.55 -9.29 12.39
C LYS A 262 18.57 -9.74 10.93
N ALA A 263 17.91 -8.99 10.06
CA ALA A 263 17.88 -9.28 8.63
C ALA A 263 19.25 -9.07 7.95
N GLN A 264 19.47 -9.78 6.84
CA GLN A 264 20.53 -9.45 5.88
C GLN A 264 20.30 -8.07 5.26
N LYS A 265 21.37 -7.41 4.79
CA LYS A 265 21.30 -6.02 4.29
C LYS A 265 20.27 -5.81 3.18
N GLU A 266 20.07 -6.81 2.34
CA GLU A 266 19.15 -6.78 1.19
C GLU A 266 17.68 -6.86 1.64
N ASP A 267 17.42 -7.55 2.75
CA ASP A 267 16.06 -7.85 3.26
C ASP A 267 15.56 -6.84 4.30
N VAL A 268 16.40 -5.91 4.77
CA VAL A 268 16.00 -4.88 5.75
C VAL A 268 14.81 -4.07 5.27
N GLY A 269 14.77 -3.70 3.98
CA GLY A 269 13.67 -2.94 3.40
C GLY A 269 12.36 -3.73 3.42
N LEU A 270 12.41 -5.00 3.02
CA LEU A 270 11.27 -5.91 3.03
C LEU A 270 10.75 -6.14 4.46
N GLN A 271 11.64 -6.40 5.42
CA GLN A 271 11.27 -6.61 6.83
C GLN A 271 10.50 -5.41 7.40
N LYS A 272 10.91 -4.18 7.06
CA LYS A 272 10.23 -2.95 7.50
C LYS A 272 8.87 -2.76 6.84
N ALA A 273 8.76 -3.03 5.54
CA ALA A 273 7.50 -2.97 4.82
C ALA A 273 6.49 -3.98 5.36
N VAL A 274 6.94 -5.22 5.61
CA VAL A 274 6.12 -6.27 6.21
C VAL A 274 5.69 -5.90 7.64
N MET A 275 6.57 -5.34 8.47
CA MET A 275 6.17 -4.86 9.80
C MET A 275 5.08 -3.77 9.72
N CYS A 276 5.21 -2.81 8.79
CA CYS A 276 4.18 -1.80 8.57
C CYS A 276 2.85 -2.43 8.17
N GLU A 277 2.88 -3.42 7.28
CA GLU A 277 1.67 -4.11 6.83
C GLU A 277 1.02 -4.90 7.97
N VAL A 278 1.81 -5.65 8.74
CA VAL A 278 1.32 -6.39 9.92
C VAL A 278 0.66 -5.45 10.93
N LEU A 279 1.25 -4.28 11.21
CA LEU A 279 0.63 -3.30 12.10
C LEU A 279 -0.74 -2.81 11.59
N ASN A 280 -0.90 -2.61 10.28
CA ASN A 280 -2.19 -2.22 9.69
C ASN A 280 -3.21 -3.38 9.78
N ILE A 281 -2.76 -4.62 9.51
CA ILE A 281 -3.59 -5.82 9.59
C ILE A 281 -4.08 -6.03 11.03
N ILE A 282 -3.20 -6.05 12.04
CA ILE A 282 -3.62 -6.26 13.43
C ILE A 282 -4.48 -5.10 13.96
N HIS A 283 -4.23 -3.88 13.48
CA HIS A 283 -5.09 -2.74 13.77
C HIS A 283 -6.51 -3.02 13.26
N ARG A 284 -6.64 -3.45 12.00
CA ARG A 284 -7.94 -3.80 11.41
C ARG A 284 -8.62 -4.98 12.11
N VAL A 285 -7.87 -6.02 12.47
CA VAL A 285 -8.39 -7.16 13.26
C VAL A 285 -9.03 -6.70 14.57
N VAL A 286 -8.40 -5.73 15.27
CA VAL A 286 -8.96 -5.19 16.52
C VAL A 286 -10.14 -4.24 16.28
N GLN A 287 -10.19 -3.55 15.14
CA GLN A 287 -11.38 -2.78 14.76
C GLN A 287 -12.60 -3.69 14.56
N LEU A 288 -12.41 -4.84 13.90
CA LEU A 288 -13.45 -5.83 13.66
C LEU A 288 -13.87 -6.57 14.94
N ASP A 289 -12.92 -6.83 15.85
CA ASP A 289 -13.22 -7.47 17.14
C ASP A 289 -12.35 -6.89 18.27
N ARG A 290 -13.00 -6.04 19.08
CA ARG A 290 -12.38 -5.34 20.21
C ARG A 290 -11.90 -6.28 21.32
N SER A 291 -12.41 -7.52 21.41
CA SER A 291 -11.99 -8.48 22.44
C SER A 291 -10.50 -8.86 22.32
N ARG A 292 -9.93 -8.73 21.11
CA ARG A 292 -8.51 -9.02 20.82
C ARG A 292 -7.57 -7.86 21.18
N ALA A 293 -8.09 -6.69 21.59
CA ALA A 293 -7.29 -5.50 21.89
C ALA A 293 -6.21 -5.72 22.98
N PRO A 294 -6.49 -6.35 24.14
CA PRO A 294 -5.52 -6.47 25.23
C PRO A 294 -4.27 -7.27 24.84
N LYS A 295 -4.45 -8.42 24.17
CA LYS A 295 -3.33 -9.26 23.68
C LYS A 295 -2.53 -8.52 22.61
N THR A 296 -3.22 -7.86 21.68
CA THR A 296 -2.58 -7.11 20.59
C THR A 296 -1.82 -5.89 21.10
N LEU A 297 -2.29 -5.23 22.16
CA LEU A 297 -1.56 -4.14 22.79
C LEU A 297 -0.21 -4.58 23.36
N ILE A 298 -0.14 -5.77 23.97
CA ILE A 298 1.13 -6.31 24.49
C ILE A 298 2.14 -6.48 23.34
N LEU A 299 1.69 -7.02 22.21
CA LEU A 299 2.50 -7.14 21.00
C LEU A 299 2.97 -5.78 20.50
N VAL A 300 2.07 -4.79 20.37
CA VAL A 300 2.39 -3.44 19.87
C VAL A 300 3.36 -2.72 20.80
N LYS A 301 3.23 -2.86 22.13
CA LYS A 301 4.20 -2.33 23.10
C LYS A 301 5.58 -2.97 22.93
N ARG A 302 5.64 -4.27 22.67
CA ARG A 302 6.90 -4.99 22.42
C ARG A 302 7.56 -4.51 21.11
N ILE A 303 6.75 -4.30 20.06
CA ILE A 303 7.21 -3.70 18.80
C ILE A 303 7.78 -2.30 19.06
N TYR A 304 7.07 -1.45 19.81
CA TYR A 304 7.55 -0.12 20.17
C TYR A 304 8.91 -0.14 20.88
N THR A 305 9.08 -1.01 21.89
CA THR A 305 10.35 -1.15 22.61
C THR A 305 11.47 -1.57 21.67
N HIS A 306 11.24 -2.59 20.83
CA HIS A 306 12.23 -3.10 19.88
C HIS A 306 12.72 -2.02 18.90
N ILE A 307 11.80 -1.22 18.36
CA ILE A 307 12.16 -0.15 17.42
C ILE A 307 12.82 1.02 18.17
N SER A 308 12.35 1.37 19.36
CA SER A 308 12.94 2.44 20.19
C SER A 308 14.41 2.18 20.51
N ASP A 309 14.78 0.92 20.75
CA ASP A 309 16.17 0.52 20.95
C ASP A 309 17.02 0.70 19.68
N ARG A 310 16.43 0.49 18.50
CA ARG A 310 17.08 0.68 17.18
C ARG A 310 17.11 2.12 16.70
N PHE A 311 16.21 3.00 17.18
CA PHE A 311 16.12 4.43 16.81
C PHE A 311 17.34 5.27 17.16
N LYS A 312 18.37 4.70 17.81
CA LYS A 312 19.60 5.42 18.13
C LYS A 312 20.42 5.84 16.91
N SER A 313 20.19 5.28 15.71
CA SER A 313 21.05 5.58 14.56
C SER A 313 20.39 5.59 13.16
N ASP A 314 19.07 5.37 13.00
CA ASP A 314 18.49 5.27 11.65
C ASP A 314 17.11 5.92 11.56
N HIS A 315 16.95 6.91 10.66
CA HIS A 315 15.72 7.70 10.46
C HIS A 315 14.64 6.90 9.69
N ARG A 316 14.73 5.56 9.67
CA ARG A 316 14.03 4.69 8.71
C ARG A 316 12.86 3.93 9.31
N ASP A 317 12.56 4.09 10.59
CA ASP A 317 11.48 3.32 11.25
C ASP A 317 10.27 4.19 11.64
N ILE A 318 10.20 5.43 11.14
CA ILE A 318 9.11 6.38 11.42
C ILE A 318 7.78 5.84 10.90
N SER A 319 7.79 5.21 9.72
CA SER A 319 6.62 4.54 9.14
C SER A 319 6.03 3.48 10.08
N ILE A 320 6.88 2.77 10.82
CA ILE A 320 6.43 1.77 11.80
C ILE A 320 5.92 2.49 13.07
N LEU A 321 6.64 3.52 13.52
CA LEU A 321 6.27 4.29 14.71
C LEU A 321 4.91 4.97 14.59
N VAL A 322 4.58 5.58 13.44
CA VAL A 322 3.26 6.20 13.23
C VAL A 322 2.12 5.18 13.32
N ARG A 323 2.35 3.95 12.85
CA ARG A 323 1.37 2.85 12.93
C ARG A 323 1.20 2.32 14.35
N VAL A 324 2.30 2.23 15.11
CA VAL A 324 2.26 1.95 16.55
C VAL A 324 1.42 3.02 17.26
N PHE A 325 1.70 4.31 17.02
CA PHE A 325 0.98 5.40 17.65
C PHE A 325 -0.50 5.47 17.26
N ARG A 326 -0.82 5.22 15.99
CA ARG A 326 -2.21 5.06 15.54
C ARG A 326 -2.92 3.97 16.35
N PHE A 327 -2.31 2.80 16.53
CA PHE A 327 -2.88 1.73 17.35
C PHE A 327 -3.07 2.16 18.82
N LEU A 328 -2.04 2.76 19.43
CA LEU A 328 -2.10 3.17 20.84
C LEU A 328 -3.16 4.25 21.09
N LEU A 329 -3.37 5.16 20.14
CA LEU A 329 -4.34 6.25 20.24
C LEU A 329 -5.78 5.78 20.01
N GLU A 330 -5.96 4.69 19.28
CA GLU A 330 -7.29 4.12 19.01
C GLU A 330 -7.73 3.11 20.06
N PHE A 331 -6.81 2.28 20.56
CA PHE A 331 -7.15 1.16 21.44
C PHE A 331 -6.53 1.26 22.83
N GLY A 332 -5.57 2.17 23.07
CA GLY A 332 -4.90 2.31 24.37
C GLY A 332 -5.88 2.59 25.50
N ASP A 333 -6.77 3.56 25.33
CA ASP A 333 -7.74 3.96 26.35
C ASP A 333 -8.68 2.81 26.74
N SER A 334 -9.10 1.99 25.76
CA SER A 334 -9.96 0.82 26.00
C SER A 334 -9.32 -0.26 26.89
N THR A 335 -8.00 -0.18 27.05
CA THR A 335 -7.20 -1.09 27.89
C THR A 335 -6.62 -0.40 29.14
N GLY A 336 -6.99 0.85 29.39
CA GLY A 336 -6.45 1.66 30.49
C GLY A 336 -5.02 2.16 30.28
N TYR A 337 -4.54 2.19 29.04
CA TYR A 337 -3.19 2.65 28.69
C TYR A 337 -3.20 3.99 27.96
N THR A 338 -2.76 5.06 28.62
CA THR A 338 -2.72 6.44 28.09
C THR A 338 -1.27 6.92 27.89
N PRO A 339 -0.67 6.78 26.70
CA PRO A 339 0.74 7.12 26.47
C PRO A 339 0.99 8.59 26.09
N GLN A 340 0.44 9.55 26.84
CA GLN A 340 0.53 10.99 26.48
C GLN A 340 1.96 11.49 26.28
N HIS A 341 2.88 11.11 27.18
CA HIS A 341 4.31 11.45 27.07
C HIS A 341 4.92 10.96 25.73
N LEU A 342 4.49 9.82 25.19
CA LEU A 342 5.04 9.30 23.94
C LEU A 342 4.70 10.20 22.75
N TYR A 343 3.47 10.75 22.73
CA TYR A 343 3.06 11.70 21.69
C TYR A 343 3.76 13.05 21.81
N GLU A 344 3.98 13.53 23.04
CA GLU A 344 4.78 14.75 23.27
C GLU A 344 6.22 14.58 22.81
N LEU A 345 6.86 13.44 23.15
CA LEU A 345 8.20 13.12 22.68
C LEU A 345 8.26 13.02 21.14
N PHE A 346 7.23 12.43 20.55
CA PHE A 346 7.14 12.29 19.10
C PHE A 346 7.03 13.63 18.37
N LEU A 347 6.08 14.47 18.77
CA LEU A 347 5.85 15.78 18.15
C LEU A 347 6.96 16.78 18.49
N GLY A 348 7.57 16.67 19.67
CA GLY A 348 8.63 17.56 20.14
C GLY A 348 10.03 17.21 19.61
N GLU A 349 10.45 15.95 19.76
CA GLU A 349 11.82 15.51 19.45
C GLU A 349 11.90 14.68 18.17
N THR A 350 11.04 13.68 17.99
CA THR A 350 11.16 12.77 16.84
C THR A 350 10.90 13.51 15.53
N LEU A 351 9.80 14.26 15.44
CA LEU A 351 9.46 15.09 14.28
C LEU A 351 10.58 16.08 13.96
N TYR A 352 11.12 16.74 14.99
CA TYR A 352 12.22 17.68 14.83
C TYR A 352 13.48 17.04 14.23
N ARG A 353 13.71 15.74 14.44
CA ARG A 353 14.87 15.04 13.88
C ARG A 353 14.64 14.57 12.44
N CYS A 354 13.39 14.36 12.03
CA CYS A 354 13.09 13.70 10.76
C CYS A 354 12.34 14.54 9.73
N TYR A 355 12.00 15.80 10.03
CA TYR A 355 11.25 16.67 9.11
C TYR A 355 11.88 16.81 7.71
N SER A 356 13.19 16.59 7.59
CA SER A 356 13.93 16.67 6.33
C SER A 356 13.69 15.48 5.39
N SER A 357 13.27 14.34 5.92
CA SER A 357 13.02 13.13 5.14
C SER A 357 11.62 13.20 4.52
N GLY A 358 11.53 13.25 3.19
CA GLY A 358 10.25 13.39 2.48
C GLY A 358 9.25 12.26 2.78
N LEU A 359 9.71 11.00 2.79
CA LEU A 359 8.85 9.85 3.10
C LEU A 359 8.36 9.88 4.57
N ALA A 360 9.25 10.25 5.50
CA ALA A 360 8.86 10.36 6.90
C ALA A 360 7.87 11.52 7.13
N ALA A 361 8.10 12.65 6.48
CA ALA A 361 7.22 13.82 6.57
C ALA A 361 5.82 13.48 6.04
N TRP A 362 5.73 12.73 4.95
CA TRP A 362 4.48 12.22 4.39
C TRP A 362 3.74 11.30 5.36
N ASP A 363 4.40 10.25 5.88
CA ASP A 363 3.81 9.34 6.86
C ASP A 363 3.32 10.05 8.13
N ILE A 364 4.08 11.05 8.62
CA ILE A 364 3.70 11.86 9.76
C ILE A 364 2.48 12.71 9.42
N ALA A 365 2.49 13.43 8.30
CA ALA A 365 1.39 14.31 7.91
C ALA A 365 0.07 13.54 7.76
N LEU A 366 0.09 12.37 7.10
CA LEU A 366 -1.07 11.50 7.00
C LEU A 366 -1.57 11.04 8.37
N PHE A 367 -0.68 10.57 9.25
CA PHE A 367 -1.05 10.18 10.62
C PHE A 367 -1.70 11.33 11.40
N LEU A 368 -1.16 12.55 11.31
CA LEU A 368 -1.74 13.72 11.97
C LEU A 368 -3.10 14.06 11.38
N CYS A 369 -3.28 13.97 10.05
CA CYS A 369 -4.56 14.22 9.41
C CYS A 369 -5.61 13.20 9.85
N GLU A 370 -5.27 11.93 9.93
CA GLU A 370 -6.18 10.88 10.40
C GLU A 370 -6.60 11.07 11.87
N GLN A 371 -5.69 11.59 12.71
CA GLN A 371 -5.87 11.62 14.17
C GLN A 371 -6.02 13.04 14.76
N HIS A 372 -6.26 14.05 13.93
CA HIS A 372 -6.25 15.46 14.35
C HIS A 372 -7.18 15.75 15.53
N ASN A 373 -8.39 15.19 15.53
CA ASN A 373 -9.38 15.40 16.59
C ASN A 373 -8.89 14.94 17.98
N LYS A 374 -8.14 13.83 18.03
CA LYS A 374 -7.60 13.29 19.29
C LYS A 374 -6.29 13.98 19.71
N LEU A 375 -5.64 14.67 18.77
CA LEU A 375 -4.35 15.31 18.98
C LEU A 375 -4.44 16.85 19.08
N GLU A 376 -5.63 17.46 18.98
CA GLU A 376 -5.85 18.92 18.89
C GLU A 376 -5.01 19.74 19.89
N LEU A 377 -5.04 19.37 21.17
CA LEU A 377 -4.24 20.05 22.22
C LEU A 377 -2.73 19.95 21.96
N LEU A 378 -2.26 18.82 21.46
CA LEU A 378 -0.85 18.63 21.12
C LEU A 378 -0.50 19.34 19.80
N LEU A 379 -1.39 19.36 18.82
CA LEU A 379 -1.18 20.06 17.55
C LEU A 379 -1.06 21.58 17.77
N SER A 380 -1.93 22.15 18.60
CA SER A 380 -1.87 23.57 18.98
C SER A 380 -0.60 23.94 19.79
N ARG A 381 -0.05 22.99 20.54
CA ARG A 381 1.21 23.17 21.30
C ARG A 381 2.45 22.98 20.42
N PHE A 382 2.47 21.98 19.55
CA PHE A 382 3.62 21.59 18.74
C PHE A 382 3.56 22.09 17.28
N PHE A 383 2.63 23.00 16.95
CA PHE A 383 2.53 23.57 15.60
C PHE A 383 3.85 24.09 15.03
N PRO A 384 4.79 24.70 15.79
CA PRO A 384 6.04 25.19 15.20
C PRO A 384 6.87 24.06 14.59
N ASN A 385 6.84 22.86 15.18
CA ASN A 385 7.47 21.68 14.61
C ASN A 385 6.72 21.16 13.39
N ILE A 386 5.39 21.17 13.40
CA ILE A 386 4.58 20.71 12.27
C ILE A 386 4.79 21.63 11.05
N LEU A 387 4.92 22.96 11.26
CA LEU A 387 5.26 23.89 10.19
C LEU A 387 6.60 23.59 9.52
N LYS A 388 7.54 22.93 10.21
CA LYS A 388 8.83 22.51 9.60
C LYS A 388 8.64 21.43 8.54
N LEU A 389 7.63 20.56 8.67
CA LEU A 389 7.31 19.56 7.63
C LEU A 389 6.94 20.27 6.33
N VAL A 390 6.02 21.23 6.42
CA VAL A 390 5.48 21.98 5.28
C VAL A 390 6.53 22.93 4.70
N ALA A 391 7.30 23.59 5.56
CA ALA A 391 8.39 24.47 5.14
C ALA A 391 9.51 23.70 4.40
N CYS A 392 9.72 22.41 4.73
CA CYS A 392 10.71 21.57 4.05
C CYS A 392 10.17 20.90 2.79
N HIS A 393 8.88 20.56 2.73
CA HIS A 393 8.25 19.83 1.62
C HIS A 393 6.97 20.51 1.11
N PRO A 394 7.02 21.80 0.71
CA PRO A 394 5.81 22.56 0.42
C PRO A 394 5.03 21.97 -0.75
N ALA A 395 5.69 21.54 -1.83
CA ALA A 395 5.00 20.99 -3.00
C ALA A 395 4.28 19.65 -2.73
N ALA A 396 4.70 18.91 -1.70
CA ALA A 396 4.12 17.61 -1.37
C ALA A 396 3.01 17.72 -0.32
N LEU A 397 3.08 18.66 0.63
CA LEU A 397 2.26 18.64 1.85
C LEU A 397 1.23 19.79 1.97
N VAL A 398 0.94 20.52 0.89
CA VAL A 398 -0.02 21.66 0.97
C VAL A 398 -1.41 21.20 1.40
N GLU A 399 -1.92 20.10 0.82
CA GLU A 399 -3.29 19.65 1.06
C GLU A 399 -3.47 19.17 2.50
N GLU A 400 -2.53 18.35 2.99
CA GLU A 400 -2.48 17.89 4.37
C GLU A 400 -2.34 19.06 5.34
N PHE A 401 -1.52 20.05 5.00
CA PHE A 401 -1.35 21.24 5.83
C PHE A 401 -2.63 22.04 5.97
N LEU A 402 -3.34 22.29 4.87
CA LEU A 402 -4.62 23.00 4.91
C LEU A 402 -5.66 22.25 5.74
N HIS A 403 -5.63 20.91 5.70
CA HIS A 403 -6.46 20.07 6.55
C HIS A 403 -6.11 20.17 8.05
N LEU A 404 -4.82 20.26 8.39
CA LEU A 404 -4.35 20.31 9.78
C LEU A 404 -4.46 21.70 10.42
N LEU A 405 -4.43 22.77 9.62
CA LEU A 405 -4.38 24.15 10.12
C LEU A 405 -5.48 24.49 11.14
N PRO A 406 -6.76 24.10 10.94
CA PRO A 406 -7.81 24.35 11.93
C PRO A 406 -7.50 23.76 13.31
N ALA A 407 -6.92 22.55 13.36
CA ALA A 407 -6.59 21.87 14.61
C ALA A 407 -5.36 22.45 15.32
N MET A 408 -4.57 23.31 14.66
CA MET A 408 -3.46 24.04 15.27
C MET A 408 -3.89 25.34 15.94
N ILE A 409 -5.04 25.90 15.54
CA ILE A 409 -5.52 27.20 16.02
C ILE A 409 -6.14 27.03 17.40
N SER A 410 -5.69 27.83 18.35
CA SER A 410 -6.32 28.02 19.65
C SER A 410 -6.39 29.50 20.00
N SER A 411 -7.27 29.87 20.93
CA SER A 411 -7.38 31.25 21.42
C SER A 411 -6.06 31.79 21.98
N ALA A 412 -5.19 30.91 22.49
CA ALA A 412 -3.90 31.28 23.07
C ALA A 412 -2.80 31.49 22.02
N ASN A 413 -2.86 30.83 20.86
CA ASN A 413 -1.74 30.81 19.89
C ASN A 413 -2.06 31.48 18.54
N THR A 414 -3.29 32.00 18.33
CA THR A 414 -3.73 32.47 17.01
C THR A 414 -2.80 33.52 16.40
N ILE A 415 -2.34 34.50 17.19
CA ILE A 415 -1.42 35.56 16.74
C ILE A 415 -0.03 34.98 16.42
N GLU A 416 0.46 34.07 17.26
CA GLU A 416 1.76 33.42 17.08
C GLU A 416 1.77 32.55 15.83
N LEU A 417 0.70 31.76 15.62
CA LEU A 417 0.52 30.91 14.45
C LEU A 417 0.44 31.78 13.20
N PHE A 418 -0.41 32.81 13.17
CA PHE A 418 -0.51 33.73 12.04
C PHE A 418 0.85 34.34 11.66
N SER A 419 1.62 34.80 12.66
CA SER A 419 2.97 35.34 12.43
C SER A 419 3.92 34.30 11.85
N SER A 420 3.82 33.06 12.34
CA SER A 420 4.64 31.93 11.85
C SER A 420 4.28 31.50 10.43
N LEU A 421 3.01 31.67 10.01
CA LEU A 421 2.57 31.44 8.63
C LEU A 421 3.17 32.46 7.67
N LEU A 422 3.21 33.74 8.07
CA LEU A 422 3.87 34.79 7.30
C LEU A 422 5.38 34.53 7.19
N ASP A 423 5.97 33.96 8.23
CA ASP A 423 7.39 33.63 8.30
C ASP A 423 7.74 32.28 7.66
N LEU A 424 6.80 31.56 7.04
CA LEU A 424 7.08 30.26 6.41
C LEU A 424 8.27 30.28 5.43
N PRO A 425 8.40 31.28 4.53
CA PRO A 425 9.57 31.36 3.66
C PRO A 425 10.89 31.56 4.43
N LEU A 426 10.85 32.30 5.54
CA LEU A 426 12.00 32.48 6.42
C LEU A 426 12.33 31.18 7.13
N LEU A 427 11.32 30.45 7.62
CA LEU A 427 11.50 29.14 8.23
C LEU A 427 12.13 28.16 7.24
N SER A 428 11.67 28.09 5.99
CA SER A 428 12.29 27.27 4.94
C SER A 428 13.77 27.61 4.76
N ALA A 429 14.12 28.89 4.66
CA ALA A 429 15.51 29.34 4.55
C ALA A 429 16.35 28.97 5.78
N THR A 430 15.78 29.12 6.98
CA THR A 430 16.41 28.75 8.24
C THR A 430 16.67 27.24 8.33
N LEU A 431 15.74 26.39 7.88
CA LEU A 431 15.91 24.94 7.86
C LEU A 431 17.02 24.50 6.89
N LEU A 432 17.13 25.14 5.72
CA LEU A 432 18.24 24.90 4.78
C LEU A 432 19.59 25.21 5.44
N LEU A 433 19.69 26.35 6.14
CA LEU A 433 20.90 26.72 6.87
C LEU A 433 21.18 25.79 8.06
N HIS A 434 20.13 25.30 8.73
CA HIS A 434 20.27 24.34 9.83
C HIS A 434 20.86 23.00 9.36
N GLN A 435 20.58 22.59 8.12
CA GLN A 435 21.10 21.37 7.51
C GLN A 435 22.46 21.57 6.80
N ALA A 436 22.81 22.80 6.46
CA ALA A 436 24.01 23.14 5.69
C ALA A 436 25.35 22.67 6.29
N PRO A 437 25.59 22.62 7.62
CA PRO A 437 26.85 22.11 8.17
C PRO A 437 27.20 20.67 7.74
N ALA A 438 26.19 19.82 7.52
CA ALA A 438 26.40 18.47 6.98
C ALA A 438 26.78 18.47 5.49
N VAL A 439 26.30 19.48 4.74
CA VAL A 439 26.58 19.65 3.29
C VAL A 439 27.97 20.27 3.06
N VAL A 440 28.39 21.18 3.94
CA VAL A 440 29.72 21.83 3.85
C VAL A 440 30.86 20.85 4.12
N GLN A 441 30.63 19.82 4.96
CA GLN A 441 31.60 18.74 5.21
C GLN A 441 31.88 17.84 4.00
N LEU A 442 31.06 17.91 2.94
CA LEU A 442 31.24 17.14 1.70
C LEU A 442 32.13 17.85 0.66
N ASP A 443 32.81 18.94 1.02
CA ASP A 443 33.80 19.68 0.20
C ASP A 443 33.24 20.32 -1.10
N VAL A 444 31.92 20.52 -1.17
CA VAL A 444 31.20 21.17 -2.30
C VAL A 444 30.71 22.59 -1.92
N ALA A 445 31.24 23.19 -0.86
CA ALA A 445 30.67 24.42 -0.29
C ALA A 445 31.02 25.68 -1.09
N SER A 446 30.01 26.31 -1.69
CA SER A 446 30.13 27.68 -2.23
C SER A 446 30.52 28.68 -1.13
N PRO A 447 31.37 29.69 -1.40
CA PRO A 447 31.74 30.76 -0.45
C PRO A 447 30.53 31.50 0.15
N LEU A 448 29.39 31.49 -0.55
CA LEU A 448 28.13 32.06 -0.08
C LEU A 448 27.58 31.32 1.15
N TRP A 449 27.68 29.99 1.20
CA TRP A 449 27.20 29.19 2.33
C TRP A 449 28.01 29.44 3.60
N VAL A 450 29.32 29.62 3.47
CA VAL A 450 30.21 29.93 4.60
C VAL A 450 29.81 31.27 5.24
N ARG A 451 29.63 32.32 4.43
CA ARG A 451 29.19 33.64 4.92
C ARG A 451 27.81 33.60 5.58
N LEU A 452 26.87 32.83 5.01
CA LEU A 452 25.55 32.69 5.61
C LEU A 452 25.61 31.97 6.97
N LEU A 453 26.44 30.92 7.10
CA LEU A 453 26.65 30.22 8.38
C LEU A 453 27.33 31.10 9.44
N GLU A 454 28.28 31.95 9.04
CA GLU A 454 28.86 32.97 9.91
C GLU A 454 27.80 33.97 10.40
N SER A 455 26.86 34.37 9.52
CA SER A 455 25.77 35.27 9.87
C SER A 455 24.76 34.65 10.85
N VAL A 456 24.55 33.33 10.81
CA VAL A 456 23.73 32.58 11.78
C VAL A 456 24.40 32.56 13.15
N SER A 457 25.73 32.48 13.17
CA SER A 457 26.53 32.45 14.39
C SER A 457 26.58 33.81 15.10
N ASN A 458 26.19 34.90 14.42
CA ASN A 458 26.16 36.24 14.99
C ASN A 458 25.13 36.35 16.14
N PRO A 459 25.55 36.78 17.35
CA PRO A 459 24.65 36.95 18.50
C PRO A 459 23.39 37.77 18.22
N ALA A 460 23.45 38.75 17.32
CA ALA A 460 22.31 39.59 16.94
C ALA A 460 21.17 38.80 16.27
N HIS A 461 21.49 37.72 15.56
CA HIS A 461 20.50 36.91 14.83
C HIS A 461 20.09 35.64 15.58
N GLN A 462 20.86 35.20 16.58
CA GLN A 462 20.61 33.94 17.30
C GLN A 462 19.22 33.85 17.92
N LEU A 463 18.67 34.94 18.43
CA LEU A 463 17.31 34.98 18.98
C LEU A 463 16.26 34.67 17.91
N HIS A 464 16.41 35.23 16.70
CA HIS A 464 15.51 34.97 15.57
C HIS A 464 15.61 33.53 15.08
N TYR A 465 16.83 32.98 14.97
CA TYR A 465 17.05 31.58 14.59
C TYR A 465 16.45 30.63 15.63
N THR A 466 16.66 30.91 16.92
CA THR A 466 16.13 30.08 18.00
C THR A 466 14.60 30.13 18.03
N TYR A 467 14.02 31.31 17.83
CA TYR A 467 12.57 31.48 17.71
C TYR A 467 11.99 30.67 16.55
N LEU A 468 12.55 30.76 15.33
CA LEU A 468 12.07 29.99 14.17
C LEU A 468 12.25 28.47 14.36
N LEU A 469 13.33 28.04 15.03
CA LEU A 469 13.62 26.63 15.28
C LEU A 469 12.93 26.06 16.53
N ARG A 470 12.13 26.85 17.25
CA ARG A 470 11.42 26.41 18.45
C ARG A 470 10.57 25.18 18.20
N LYS A 471 10.42 24.34 19.23
CA LYS A 471 9.68 23.07 19.15
C LYS A 471 8.22 23.20 19.56
N GLU A 472 7.93 24.16 20.43
CA GLU A 472 6.63 24.37 21.06
C GLU A 472 6.23 25.84 20.97
N SER A 473 4.92 26.07 20.91
CA SER A 473 4.30 27.40 21.01
C SER A 473 4.41 27.96 22.43
N GLY A 474 4.29 29.28 22.56
CA GLY A 474 4.28 29.97 23.86
C GLY A 474 5.56 29.92 24.71
N LYS A 475 6.65 29.32 24.22
CA LYS A 475 7.93 29.22 24.97
C LYS A 475 8.90 30.39 24.76
N MET A 476 8.67 31.26 23.78
CA MET A 476 9.50 32.43 23.51
C MET A 476 8.65 33.56 22.90
N ASP A 477 8.90 34.80 23.32
CA ASP A 477 8.36 35.98 22.65
C ASP A 477 9.02 36.16 21.29
N PRO A 478 8.28 36.61 20.25
CA PRO A 478 8.89 36.96 18.98
C PRO A 478 9.91 38.09 19.22
N PRO A 479 11.16 37.96 18.74
CA PRO A 479 12.12 39.05 18.81
C PRO A 479 11.54 40.28 18.08
N GLY A 480 11.86 41.48 18.58
CA GLY A 480 11.38 42.74 17.99
C GLY A 480 11.72 42.79 16.51
N ARG A 481 10.69 42.83 15.66
CA ARG A 481 10.81 42.89 14.20
C ARG A 481 11.26 44.26 13.72
#